data_AF-A0A2K0VYQ8-F1
#
_entry.id   AF-A0A2K0VYQ8-F1
#
_cell.length_a   1.000
_cell.length_b   1.000
_cell.length_c   1.000
_cell.angle_alpha   90.00
_cell.angle_beta   90.00
_cell.angle_gamma   90.00
#
_symmetry.space_group_name_H-M   'P 1'
#
loop_
_entity.id
_entity.type
_entity.pdbx_description
1 polymer ?
#
loop_
_entity_poly.entity_id
_entity_poly.type
_entity_poly.pdbx_seq_one_letter_code
_entity_poly.pdbx_strand_id
1 'polypeptide(L)'
;MKEILYALNKKVNKDGIVVVLGYAEFFSTEDDSCEYEEWDKKAFLEPIQTPQKLTIARRHRFNALVKKINRATADAVNDISKDDDVKYKIGFADWNPWVTDASIDGQMCSPSANGDYPSKDQPQMQFIKPPTNPTPGEHEDLKKRGVDASDYYDYSQGELRRKRAAESIWSSKFFNSANPPELVRRVLGRRAPKPPGCPSDESRDWTMGLGLPNDIAENFHPNENGHLTMASFAMAEAMDLRSLVLGIDPPSCEVKDQFKCWSDDNWKIYTSAERLDKHYEDFCKNIEQPDHKKGWVYYKVYDEDTPDEHEFRISLSNDVADYDVNQCIDSFKKLIHNCDTNRRLNWKTGGKYVRDDGAYTYEVSPTRYNRPWPPPEYAQGTCKGWYHFSHSSYTIEGGGFSTWDFGQKTMRPSMNGCYGLGTTAWNFEYYDEPTEEGYEWKLTFNTPVFVRSRCFKNNKVVKGAGGWTDGCGGND
;
A
#
# COMPACT_ATOMS: atom_id res chain seq x y z
N MET A 1 -6.19 -35.41 -10.30
CA MET A 1 -4.86 -34.76 -10.21
C MET A 1 -3.73 -35.75 -9.90
N LYS A 2 -3.72 -36.42 -8.74
CA LYS A 2 -2.63 -37.37 -8.37
C LYS A 2 -2.32 -38.42 -9.45
N GLU A 3 -3.33 -39.06 -10.05
CA GLU A 3 -3.14 -40.02 -11.15
C GLU A 3 -2.40 -39.43 -12.36
N ILE A 4 -2.66 -38.16 -12.70
CA ILE A 4 -1.99 -37.42 -13.78
C ILE A 4 -0.50 -37.22 -13.42
N LEU A 5 -0.22 -36.83 -12.18
CA LEU A 5 1.15 -36.60 -11.69
C LEU A 5 1.96 -37.90 -11.59
N TYR A 6 1.35 -39.02 -11.17
CA TYR A 6 2.01 -40.33 -11.21
C TYR A 6 2.27 -40.80 -12.65
N ALA A 7 1.34 -40.58 -13.57
CA ALA A 7 1.56 -40.91 -14.98
C ALA A 7 2.70 -40.09 -15.60
N LEU A 8 2.82 -38.82 -15.21
CA LEU A 8 3.88 -37.91 -15.64
C LEU A 8 5.28 -38.40 -15.22
N ASN A 9 5.39 -39.12 -14.11
CA ASN A 9 6.65 -39.71 -13.63
C ASN A 9 7.33 -40.62 -14.66
N LYS A 10 6.57 -41.24 -15.57
CA LYS A 10 7.12 -42.07 -16.65
C LYS A 10 7.74 -41.26 -17.80
N LYS A 11 7.44 -39.95 -17.89
CA LYS A 11 7.80 -39.07 -19.02
C LYS A 11 8.83 -38.01 -18.68
N VAL A 12 8.87 -37.55 -17.44
CA VAL A 12 9.86 -36.56 -16.98
C VAL A 12 11.19 -37.26 -16.74
N ASN A 13 12.31 -36.54 -16.81
CA ASN A 13 13.62 -37.08 -16.45
C ASN A 13 13.79 -37.13 -14.92
N LYS A 14 14.78 -37.88 -14.44
CA LYS A 14 15.19 -37.80 -13.03
C LYS A 14 15.63 -36.36 -12.72
N ASP A 15 15.19 -35.85 -11.58
CA ASP A 15 15.44 -34.48 -11.11
C ASP A 15 14.89 -33.39 -12.07
N GLY A 16 13.92 -33.75 -12.92
CA GLY A 16 13.14 -32.80 -13.70
C GLY A 16 12.28 -31.93 -12.79
N ILE A 17 11.88 -30.77 -13.29
CA ILE A 17 11.07 -29.79 -12.55
C ILE A 17 9.68 -29.73 -13.16
N VAL A 18 8.66 -29.85 -12.32
CA VAL A 18 7.26 -29.74 -12.71
C VAL A 18 6.61 -28.68 -11.83
N VAL A 19 6.12 -27.61 -12.43
CA VAL A 19 5.36 -26.58 -11.72
C VAL A 19 3.90 -26.71 -12.09
N VAL A 20 3.04 -26.79 -11.08
CA VAL A 20 1.59 -26.76 -11.25
C VAL A 20 1.11 -25.35 -10.92
N LEU A 21 0.60 -24.65 -11.92
CA LEU A 21 0.02 -23.31 -11.74
C LEU A 21 -1.38 -23.42 -11.13
N GLY A 22 -1.63 -22.60 -10.11
CA GLY A 22 -2.94 -22.39 -9.53
C GLY A 22 -3.87 -21.54 -10.40
N TYR A 23 -5.12 -21.41 -9.96
CA TYR A 23 -6.09 -20.47 -10.51
C TYR A 23 -6.10 -19.19 -9.67
N ALA A 24 -6.62 -18.09 -10.21
CA ALA A 24 -6.85 -16.88 -9.43
C ALA A 24 -8.35 -16.53 -9.37
N GLU A 25 -8.74 -15.85 -8.30
CA GLU A 25 -10.08 -15.35 -8.06
C GLU A 25 -10.44 -14.33 -9.14
N PHE A 26 -11.40 -14.70 -9.98
CA PHE A 26 -11.72 -13.94 -11.17
C PHE A 26 -12.54 -12.66 -10.87
N PHE A 27 -13.40 -12.69 -9.86
CA PHE A 27 -14.32 -11.60 -9.54
C PHE A 27 -13.93 -10.88 -8.24
N SER A 28 -13.87 -9.55 -8.25
CA SER A 28 -13.86 -8.73 -7.03
C SER A 28 -15.22 -8.81 -6.34
N THR A 29 -15.22 -8.74 -5.02
CA THR A 29 -16.42 -8.80 -4.18
C THR A 29 -16.63 -7.53 -3.37
N GLU A 30 -15.95 -6.45 -3.72
CA GLU A 30 -15.91 -5.21 -2.92
C GLU A 30 -17.19 -4.38 -3.02
N ASP A 31 -17.83 -4.34 -4.19
CA ASP A 31 -19.03 -3.54 -4.44
C ASP A 31 -20.08 -4.28 -5.29
N ASP A 32 -21.19 -3.62 -5.58
CA ASP A 32 -22.32 -4.10 -6.38
C ASP A 32 -22.26 -3.70 -7.86
N SER A 33 -21.14 -3.14 -8.33
CA SER A 33 -20.97 -2.60 -9.70
C SER A 33 -21.36 -3.58 -10.81
N CYS A 34 -21.14 -4.88 -10.58
CA CYS A 34 -21.44 -5.96 -11.53
C CYS A 34 -22.75 -6.72 -11.30
N GLU A 35 -23.62 -6.31 -10.36
CA GLU A 35 -24.78 -7.14 -10.00
C GLU A 35 -25.77 -7.39 -11.13
N TYR A 36 -25.78 -6.53 -12.15
CA TYR A 36 -26.64 -6.66 -13.32
C TYR A 36 -25.95 -7.34 -14.51
N GLU A 37 -24.66 -7.62 -14.42
CA GLU A 37 -23.91 -8.28 -15.50
C GLU A 37 -24.22 -9.78 -15.55
N GLU A 38 -24.38 -10.31 -16.76
CA GLU A 38 -24.68 -11.72 -17.01
C GLU A 38 -23.44 -12.38 -17.65
N TRP A 39 -22.93 -13.45 -17.03
CA TRP A 39 -21.64 -14.06 -17.40
C TRP A 39 -21.77 -15.33 -18.27
N ASP A 40 -22.98 -15.87 -18.41
CA ASP A 40 -23.29 -17.14 -19.08
C ASP A 40 -24.02 -16.94 -20.44
N LYS A 41 -23.93 -15.72 -21.00
CA LYS A 41 -24.79 -15.22 -22.10
C LYS A 41 -24.75 -15.98 -23.43
N LYS A 42 -23.99 -17.08 -23.61
CA LYS A 42 -23.97 -17.82 -24.89
C LYS A 42 -23.87 -19.34 -24.74
N ALA A 43 -24.90 -19.99 -25.29
CA ALA A 43 -24.80 -21.12 -26.24
C ALA A 43 -25.08 -22.57 -25.81
N PHE A 44 -25.82 -22.88 -24.72
CA PHE A 44 -26.23 -24.31 -24.56
C PHE A 44 -27.64 -24.65 -24.05
N LEU A 45 -28.42 -23.74 -23.48
CA LEU A 45 -29.71 -24.12 -22.88
C LEU A 45 -30.84 -23.12 -23.15
N GLU A 46 -31.04 -22.73 -24.41
CA GLU A 46 -32.40 -22.31 -24.81
C GLU A 46 -33.29 -23.55 -24.94
N PRO A 47 -34.49 -23.58 -24.31
CA PRO A 47 -35.28 -22.40 -23.96
C PRO A 47 -35.52 -22.17 -22.45
N ILE A 48 -34.74 -22.75 -21.52
CA ILE A 48 -35.18 -22.85 -20.10
C ILE A 48 -34.37 -21.99 -19.10
N GLN A 49 -33.22 -21.43 -19.46
CA GLN A 49 -32.40 -20.73 -18.46
C GLN A 49 -32.31 -19.22 -18.69
N THR A 50 -32.78 -18.47 -17.71
CA THR A 50 -32.46 -17.05 -17.56
C THR A 50 -30.98 -16.90 -17.26
N PRO A 51 -30.28 -15.96 -17.92
CA PRO A 51 -28.87 -15.74 -17.67
C PRO A 51 -28.59 -15.42 -16.19
N GLN A 52 -27.46 -15.89 -15.70
CA GLN A 52 -27.07 -15.76 -14.32
C GLN A 52 -26.34 -14.43 -14.06
N LYS A 53 -27.00 -13.52 -13.32
CA LYS A 53 -26.42 -12.27 -12.79
C LYS A 53 -25.20 -12.42 -11.86
N LEU A 54 -24.18 -11.58 -11.96
CA LEU A 54 -23.01 -11.59 -11.09
C LEU A 54 -23.23 -10.90 -9.73
N THR A 55 -24.25 -11.35 -8.98
CA THR A 55 -24.50 -10.85 -7.62
C THR A 55 -23.28 -11.06 -6.71
N ILE A 56 -23.09 -10.21 -5.70
CA ILE A 56 -21.98 -10.33 -4.73
C ILE A 56 -21.94 -11.75 -4.14
N ALA A 57 -23.10 -12.30 -3.76
CA ALA A 57 -23.21 -13.66 -3.23
C ALA A 57 -22.74 -14.75 -4.22
N ARG A 58 -22.96 -14.55 -5.53
CA ARG A 58 -22.50 -15.48 -6.57
C ARG A 58 -21.00 -15.36 -6.79
N ARG A 59 -20.46 -14.13 -6.82
CA ARG A 59 -19.01 -13.88 -6.90
C ARG A 59 -18.25 -14.53 -5.73
N HIS A 60 -18.76 -14.41 -4.50
CA HIS A 60 -18.20 -15.13 -3.35
C HIS A 60 -18.21 -16.66 -3.52
N ARG A 61 -19.26 -17.23 -4.13
CA ARG A 61 -19.32 -18.69 -4.39
C ARG A 61 -18.28 -19.13 -5.42
N PHE A 62 -18.08 -18.35 -6.49
CA PHE A 62 -17.04 -18.60 -7.49
C PHE A 62 -15.65 -18.55 -6.86
N ASN A 63 -15.35 -17.49 -6.13
CA ASN A 63 -14.06 -17.34 -5.47
C ASN A 63 -13.81 -18.42 -4.43
N ALA A 64 -14.84 -18.84 -3.68
CA ALA A 64 -14.74 -19.96 -2.75
C ALA A 64 -14.46 -21.30 -3.48
N LEU A 65 -14.97 -21.48 -4.70
CA LEU A 65 -14.65 -22.64 -5.54
C LEU A 65 -13.18 -22.61 -5.98
N VAL A 66 -12.69 -21.46 -6.45
CA VAL A 66 -11.27 -21.27 -6.82
C VAL A 66 -10.35 -21.61 -5.65
N LYS A 67 -10.61 -21.06 -4.46
CA LYS A 67 -9.84 -21.37 -3.23
C LYS A 67 -9.82 -22.87 -2.91
N LYS A 68 -10.96 -23.54 -3.03
CA LYS A 68 -11.07 -24.98 -2.79
C LYS A 68 -10.28 -25.80 -3.81
N ILE A 69 -10.32 -25.42 -5.10
CA ILE A 69 -9.57 -26.08 -6.16
C ILE A 69 -8.07 -25.88 -5.97
N ASN A 70 -7.62 -24.66 -5.68
CA ASN A 70 -6.21 -24.38 -5.40
C ASN A 70 -5.73 -25.17 -4.20
N ARG A 71 -6.49 -25.19 -3.10
CA ARG A 71 -6.14 -25.99 -1.92
C ARG A 71 -6.04 -27.48 -2.24
N ALA A 72 -7.04 -28.06 -2.91
CA ALA A 72 -7.01 -29.47 -3.29
C ALA A 72 -5.86 -29.81 -4.25
N THR A 73 -5.48 -28.86 -5.11
CA THR A 73 -4.35 -28.99 -6.04
C THR A 73 -3.03 -28.92 -5.29
N ALA A 74 -2.85 -27.93 -4.42
CA ALA A 74 -1.68 -27.78 -3.56
C ALA A 74 -1.50 -29.00 -2.65
N ASP A 75 -2.56 -29.51 -2.03
CA ASP A 75 -2.53 -30.73 -1.22
C ASP A 75 -2.07 -31.94 -2.07
N ALA A 76 -2.60 -32.08 -3.29
CA ALA A 76 -2.18 -33.16 -4.19
C ALA A 76 -0.72 -33.02 -4.65
N VAL A 77 -0.23 -31.81 -4.89
CA VAL A 77 1.17 -31.53 -5.23
C VAL A 77 2.08 -31.83 -4.04
N ASN A 78 1.71 -31.37 -2.84
CA ASN A 78 2.44 -31.61 -1.60
C ASN A 78 2.57 -33.10 -1.30
N ASP A 79 1.50 -33.88 -1.48
CA ASP A 79 1.54 -35.33 -1.28
C ASP A 79 2.50 -36.00 -2.27
N ILE A 80 2.46 -35.61 -3.54
CA ILE A 80 3.36 -36.16 -4.59
C ILE A 80 4.82 -35.72 -4.36
N SER A 81 5.04 -34.50 -3.86
CA SER A 81 6.40 -33.97 -3.60
C SER A 81 7.15 -34.74 -2.52
N LYS A 82 6.41 -35.41 -1.62
CA LYS A 82 6.92 -36.21 -0.50
C LYS A 82 7.02 -37.70 -0.83
N ASP A 83 6.57 -38.10 -2.01
CA ASP A 83 6.55 -39.50 -2.42
C ASP A 83 7.89 -39.87 -3.08
N ASP A 84 8.62 -40.79 -2.45
CA ASP A 84 9.93 -41.26 -2.92
C ASP A 84 9.84 -42.03 -4.26
N ASP A 85 8.65 -42.50 -4.67
CA ASP A 85 8.45 -43.14 -5.97
C ASP A 85 8.46 -42.12 -7.12
N VAL A 86 8.39 -40.82 -6.82
CA VAL A 86 8.35 -39.73 -7.81
C VAL A 86 9.76 -39.20 -8.05
N LYS A 87 10.27 -39.35 -9.28
CA LYS A 87 11.67 -39.05 -9.60
C LYS A 87 11.94 -37.59 -9.98
N TYR A 88 10.92 -36.76 -10.04
CA TYR A 88 11.00 -35.34 -10.40
C TYR A 88 10.62 -34.47 -9.20
N LYS A 89 11.04 -33.21 -9.19
CA LYS A 89 10.63 -32.22 -8.19
C LYS A 89 9.38 -31.50 -8.67
N ILE A 90 8.42 -31.34 -7.77
CA ILE A 90 7.13 -30.72 -8.07
C ILE A 90 6.83 -29.63 -7.06
N GLY A 91 6.19 -28.56 -7.54
CA GLY A 91 5.79 -27.42 -6.74
C GLY A 91 4.51 -26.77 -7.26
N PHE A 92 3.93 -25.91 -6.44
CA PHE A 92 2.65 -25.26 -6.71
C PHE A 92 2.83 -23.74 -6.73
N ALA A 93 2.56 -23.14 -7.88
CA ALA A 93 2.67 -21.70 -8.07
C ALA A 93 1.31 -21.02 -7.89
N ASP A 94 1.08 -20.43 -6.71
CA ASP A 94 -0.15 -19.68 -6.41
C ASP A 94 0.01 -18.20 -6.74
N TRP A 95 -0.55 -17.78 -7.87
CA TRP A 95 -0.56 -16.38 -8.28
C TRP A 95 -1.82 -15.63 -7.82
N ASN A 96 -2.77 -16.31 -7.14
CA ASN A 96 -4.00 -15.68 -6.64
C ASN A 96 -3.74 -14.45 -5.75
N PRO A 97 -2.79 -14.47 -4.79
CA PRO A 97 -2.56 -13.32 -3.90
C PRO A 97 -2.26 -12.02 -4.66
N TRP A 98 -1.51 -12.10 -5.78
CA TRP A 98 -1.20 -10.95 -6.62
C TRP A 98 -2.45 -10.36 -7.27
N VAL A 99 -3.33 -11.22 -7.79
CA VAL A 99 -4.54 -10.80 -8.49
C VAL A 99 -5.53 -10.15 -7.52
N THR A 100 -5.61 -10.65 -6.29
CA THR A 100 -6.51 -10.16 -5.24
C THR A 100 -5.97 -8.96 -4.46
N ASP A 101 -4.72 -8.56 -4.70
CA ASP A 101 -4.13 -7.42 -4.00
C ASP A 101 -4.81 -6.12 -4.46
N ALA A 102 -5.29 -5.33 -3.50
CA ALA A 102 -6.00 -4.09 -3.77
C ALA A 102 -5.16 -3.05 -4.54
N SER A 103 -3.83 -3.11 -4.43
CA SER A 103 -2.92 -2.23 -5.18
C SER A 103 -2.75 -2.63 -6.64
N ILE A 104 -2.97 -3.91 -6.96
CA ILE A 104 -2.90 -4.45 -8.32
C ILE A 104 -4.25 -4.34 -8.99
N ASP A 105 -5.35 -4.54 -8.26
CA ASP A 105 -6.69 -4.41 -8.80
C ASP A 105 -6.88 -5.29 -10.06
N GLY A 106 -6.53 -6.58 -9.94
CA GLY A 106 -6.41 -7.49 -11.08
C GLY A 106 -7.71 -8.19 -11.51
N GLN A 107 -8.79 -8.03 -10.74
CA GLN A 107 -10.01 -8.82 -10.85
C GLN A 107 -11.09 -8.16 -11.71
N MET A 108 -11.96 -8.95 -12.33
CA MET A 108 -13.18 -8.42 -12.93
C MET A 108 -14.12 -7.86 -11.85
N CYS A 109 -14.94 -6.86 -12.18
CA CYS A 109 -15.90 -6.25 -11.26
C CYS A 109 -15.27 -5.45 -10.12
N SER A 110 -14.12 -4.83 -10.40
CA SER A 110 -13.53 -3.85 -9.49
C SER A 110 -14.33 -2.55 -9.46
N PRO A 111 -14.41 -1.86 -8.30
CA PRO A 111 -14.99 -0.52 -8.20
C PRO A 111 -14.34 0.52 -9.11
N SER A 112 -13.08 0.32 -9.50
CA SER A 112 -12.36 1.20 -10.42
C SER A 112 -12.79 1.04 -11.88
N ALA A 113 -13.43 -0.08 -12.23
CA ALA A 113 -13.65 -0.47 -13.61
C ALA A 113 -14.86 0.26 -14.22
N ASN A 114 -14.62 1.02 -15.29
CA ASN A 114 -15.65 1.77 -16.02
C ASN A 114 -16.47 0.91 -17.03
N GLY A 115 -16.41 -0.41 -16.95
CA GLY A 115 -17.11 -1.33 -17.88
C GLY A 115 -16.42 -1.60 -19.22
N ASP A 116 -15.41 -0.81 -19.61
CA ASP A 116 -14.61 -1.04 -20.83
C ASP A 116 -13.51 -2.08 -20.62
N TYR A 117 -13.08 -2.73 -21.71
CA TYR A 117 -11.89 -3.57 -21.74
C TYR A 117 -11.01 -3.23 -22.96
N PRO A 118 -9.73 -2.87 -22.76
CA PRO A 118 -9.07 -2.60 -21.48
C PRO A 118 -9.59 -1.30 -20.84
N SER A 119 -9.78 -1.29 -19.52
CA SER A 119 -10.16 -0.08 -18.78
C SER A 119 -8.92 0.77 -18.46
N LYS A 120 -9.02 2.10 -18.64
CA LYS A 120 -7.93 3.03 -18.29
C LYS A 120 -7.73 3.13 -16.78
N ASP A 121 -8.80 2.94 -16.03
CA ASP A 121 -8.82 3.05 -14.57
C ASP A 121 -8.41 1.75 -13.88
N GLN A 122 -8.29 0.66 -14.67
CA GLN A 122 -7.83 -0.65 -14.22
C GLN A 122 -6.74 -1.22 -15.15
N PRO A 123 -5.56 -0.57 -15.26
CA PRO A 123 -4.51 -0.97 -16.19
C PRO A 123 -3.86 -2.33 -15.87
N GLN A 124 -4.03 -2.81 -14.64
CA GLN A 124 -3.43 -4.03 -14.11
C GLN A 124 -4.41 -5.22 -14.05
N MET A 125 -5.56 -5.13 -14.74
CA MET A 125 -6.48 -6.26 -14.90
C MET A 125 -5.74 -7.47 -15.47
N GLN A 126 -6.01 -8.66 -14.93
CA GLN A 126 -5.27 -9.90 -15.24
C GLN A 126 -6.03 -10.83 -16.20
N PHE A 127 -7.30 -10.54 -16.49
CA PHE A 127 -8.16 -11.39 -17.30
C PHE A 127 -8.74 -10.66 -18.51
N ILE A 128 -9.12 -11.43 -19.52
CA ILE A 128 -9.91 -10.92 -20.64
C ILE A 128 -11.34 -10.70 -20.13
N LYS A 129 -11.89 -9.50 -20.38
CA LYS A 129 -13.25 -9.15 -20.01
C LYS A 129 -14.04 -8.74 -21.26
N PRO A 130 -15.26 -9.28 -21.50
CA PRO A 130 -16.15 -8.71 -22.52
C PRO A 130 -16.61 -7.31 -22.08
N PRO A 131 -16.78 -6.33 -22.97
CA PRO A 131 -17.24 -4.99 -22.58
C PRO A 131 -18.61 -5.08 -21.89
N THR A 132 -18.73 -4.46 -20.73
CA THR A 132 -19.95 -4.50 -19.91
C THR A 132 -20.71 -3.18 -19.88
N ASN A 133 -20.25 -2.21 -20.68
CA ASN A 133 -21.00 -1.00 -20.96
C ASN A 133 -22.37 -1.35 -21.56
N PRO A 134 -23.48 -0.85 -20.98
CA PRO A 134 -24.79 -1.03 -21.57
C PRO A 134 -24.76 -0.44 -22.98
N THR A 135 -25.04 -1.26 -24.00
CA THR A 135 -25.09 -0.80 -25.38
C THR A 135 -26.04 0.41 -25.48
N PRO A 136 -25.59 1.58 -25.94
CA PRO A 136 -26.49 2.70 -26.18
C PRO A 136 -27.44 2.30 -27.32
N GLY A 137 -28.67 1.89 -26.99
CA GLY A 137 -29.62 1.45 -28.03
C GLY A 137 -30.71 0.46 -27.64
N GLU A 138 -30.85 0.04 -26.38
CA GLU A 138 -32.07 -0.66 -25.92
C GLU A 138 -33.16 0.31 -25.42
N HIS A 139 -33.19 1.53 -25.98
CA HIS A 139 -34.46 2.22 -26.15
C HIS A 139 -35.11 1.64 -27.41
N GLU A 140 -36.31 1.06 -27.26
CA GLU A 140 -37.18 0.65 -28.35
C GLU A 140 -37.41 1.83 -29.30
N ASP A 141 -36.56 2.04 -30.33
CA ASP A 141 -36.89 2.87 -31.49
C ASP A 141 -35.91 2.64 -32.67
N LEU A 142 -36.45 1.98 -33.70
CA LEU A 142 -36.04 1.99 -35.11
C LEU A 142 -34.54 1.80 -35.46
N LYS A 143 -34.19 0.54 -35.80
CA LYS A 143 -32.95 0.16 -36.51
C LYS A 143 -32.76 0.97 -37.80
N LYS A 144 -31.63 1.69 -37.90
CA LYS A 144 -31.10 2.20 -39.17
C LYS A 144 -29.87 1.39 -39.60
N ARG A 145 -29.91 0.90 -40.82
CA ARG A 145 -28.95 -0.04 -41.44
C ARG A 145 -27.76 0.74 -42.02
N GLY A 146 -26.55 0.34 -41.64
CA GLY A 146 -25.30 0.48 -42.39
C GLY A 146 -24.60 1.84 -42.35
N VAL A 147 -23.40 1.87 -41.75
CA VAL A 147 -22.26 2.69 -42.21
C VAL A 147 -20.97 1.95 -41.88
N ASP A 148 -20.18 1.63 -42.91
CA ASP A 148 -18.80 1.14 -42.83
C ASP A 148 -17.91 2.16 -42.09
N ALA A 149 -17.09 1.69 -41.14
CA ALA A 149 -16.03 2.47 -40.53
C ALA A 149 -14.68 1.85 -40.89
N SER A 150 -14.15 2.25 -42.05
CA SER A 150 -12.74 2.11 -42.38
C SER A 150 -12.03 3.39 -41.93
N ASP A 151 -11.13 3.30 -40.94
CA ASP A 151 -10.09 4.32 -40.73
C ASP A 151 -8.79 3.68 -40.21
N TYR A 152 -7.95 3.36 -41.20
CA TYR A 152 -6.50 3.57 -41.29
C TYR A 152 -5.67 3.69 -39.99
N TYR A 153 -5.01 2.60 -39.59
CA TYR A 153 -3.81 2.59 -38.72
C TYR A 153 -2.68 1.84 -39.44
N ASP A 154 -1.50 2.45 -39.55
CA ASP A 154 -0.33 1.92 -40.26
C ASP A 154 0.30 0.71 -39.52
N TYR A 155 0.10 -0.48 -40.06
CA TYR A 155 0.42 -1.81 -39.50
C TYR A 155 1.89 -2.25 -39.70
N SER A 156 2.66 -1.56 -40.55
CA SER A 156 3.78 -2.22 -41.26
C SER A 156 5.04 -2.49 -40.42
N GLN A 157 5.39 -1.65 -39.45
CA GLN A 157 6.65 -1.77 -38.68
C GLN A 157 6.52 -2.66 -37.42
N GLY A 158 5.38 -2.60 -36.72
CA GLY A 158 5.13 -3.39 -35.51
C GLY A 158 4.83 -4.86 -35.79
N GLU A 159 4.16 -5.16 -36.91
CA GLU A 159 3.79 -6.51 -37.29
C GLU A 159 5.00 -7.36 -37.71
N LEU A 160 6.02 -6.75 -38.31
CA LEU A 160 7.29 -7.41 -38.66
C LEU A 160 8.13 -7.80 -37.43
N ARG A 161 8.12 -6.95 -36.38
CA ARG A 161 8.74 -7.27 -35.08
C ARG A 161 7.95 -8.35 -34.33
N ARG A 162 6.62 -8.27 -34.31
CA ARG A 162 5.75 -9.31 -33.74
C ARG A 162 5.86 -10.64 -34.48
N LYS A 163 5.94 -10.65 -35.82
CA LYS A 163 6.15 -11.87 -36.61
C LYS A 163 7.51 -12.51 -36.32
N ARG A 164 8.59 -11.73 -36.25
CA ARG A 164 9.92 -12.28 -35.86
C ARG A 164 9.95 -12.78 -34.42
N ALA A 165 9.33 -12.07 -33.48
CA ALA A 165 9.25 -12.49 -32.09
C ALA A 165 8.40 -13.78 -31.95
N ALA A 166 7.26 -13.84 -32.63
CA ALA A 166 6.42 -15.02 -32.72
C ALA A 166 7.20 -16.18 -33.36
N GLU A 167 7.80 -16.01 -34.53
CA GLU A 167 8.61 -17.05 -35.19
C GLU A 167 9.76 -17.57 -34.29
N SER A 168 10.38 -16.70 -33.49
CA SER A 168 11.41 -17.10 -32.51
C SER A 168 10.86 -17.91 -31.33
N ILE A 169 9.63 -17.64 -30.90
CA ILE A 169 8.94 -18.39 -29.83
C ILE A 169 8.43 -19.72 -30.37
N TRP A 170 7.77 -19.75 -31.53
CA TRP A 170 7.25 -20.96 -32.18
C TRP A 170 8.36 -21.91 -32.66
N SER A 171 9.56 -21.40 -32.94
CA SER A 171 10.76 -22.21 -33.25
C SER A 171 11.57 -22.62 -32.02
N SER A 172 11.24 -22.12 -30.82
CA SER A 172 11.94 -22.47 -29.59
C SER A 172 11.68 -23.94 -29.18
N LYS A 173 12.64 -24.54 -28.48
CA LYS A 173 12.47 -25.87 -27.87
C LYS A 173 11.34 -25.91 -26.83
N PHE A 174 10.94 -24.75 -26.29
CA PHE A 174 9.86 -24.63 -25.31
C PHE A 174 8.50 -24.88 -25.96
N PHE A 175 8.24 -24.28 -27.14
CA PHE A 175 6.99 -24.45 -27.88
C PHE A 175 6.90 -25.79 -28.64
N ASN A 176 8.04 -26.30 -29.12
CA ASN A 176 8.15 -27.61 -29.75
C ASN A 176 8.28 -28.78 -28.74
N SER A 177 8.17 -28.51 -27.44
CA SER A 177 8.11 -29.55 -26.42
C SER A 177 6.74 -30.23 -26.45
N ALA A 178 6.71 -31.53 -26.21
CA ALA A 178 5.45 -32.27 -26.24
C ALA A 178 4.53 -31.81 -25.10
N ASN A 179 3.32 -31.34 -25.44
CA ASN A 179 2.30 -30.87 -24.51
C ASN A 179 2.04 -31.94 -23.41
N PRO A 180 2.42 -31.69 -22.14
CA PRO A 180 2.35 -32.69 -21.08
C PRO A 180 0.94 -33.27 -20.84
N PRO A 181 -0.15 -32.48 -20.84
CA PRO A 181 -1.52 -32.98 -20.88
C PRO A 181 -1.81 -34.03 -21.97
N GLU A 182 -1.36 -33.78 -23.21
CA GLU A 182 -1.58 -34.70 -24.33
C GLU A 182 -0.73 -35.97 -24.21
N LEU A 183 0.48 -35.86 -23.66
CA LEU A 183 1.32 -37.01 -23.32
C LEU A 183 0.68 -37.89 -22.24
N VAL A 184 0.09 -37.28 -21.20
CA VAL A 184 -0.56 -38.01 -20.11
C VAL A 184 -1.86 -38.68 -20.58
N ARG A 185 -2.67 -38.00 -21.42
CA ARG A 185 -3.87 -38.60 -22.03
C ARG A 185 -3.57 -39.87 -22.83
N ARG A 186 -2.41 -39.97 -23.47
CA ARG A 186 -1.98 -41.21 -24.20
C ARG A 186 -1.55 -42.34 -23.27
N VAL A 187 -1.16 -42.04 -22.04
CA VAL A 187 -0.70 -43.02 -21.04
C VAL A 187 -1.84 -43.49 -20.15
N LEU A 188 -2.81 -42.62 -19.87
CA LEU A 188 -4.01 -42.97 -19.12
C LEU A 188 -4.95 -43.83 -19.98
N GLY A 189 -5.57 -44.84 -19.37
CA GLY A 189 -6.59 -45.63 -20.05
C GLY A 189 -7.78 -44.75 -20.48
N ARG A 190 -8.58 -45.20 -21.45
CA ARG A 190 -9.73 -44.45 -22.01
C ARG A 190 -10.76 -43.97 -20.95
N ARG A 191 -10.72 -44.53 -19.74
CA ARG A 191 -11.58 -44.20 -18.59
C ARG A 191 -10.81 -43.63 -17.39
N ALA A 192 -9.56 -43.20 -17.60
CA ALA A 192 -8.69 -42.62 -16.59
C ALA A 192 -8.32 -41.16 -16.98
N PRO A 193 -8.21 -40.23 -16.01
CA PRO A 193 -8.49 -40.46 -14.60
C PRO A 193 -9.97 -40.72 -14.36
N LYS A 194 -10.32 -41.36 -13.24
CA LYS A 194 -11.74 -41.57 -12.92
C LYS A 194 -12.45 -40.20 -12.87
N PRO A 195 -13.68 -40.09 -13.42
CA PRO A 195 -14.44 -38.85 -13.32
C PRO A 195 -14.61 -38.47 -11.85
N PRO A 196 -14.61 -37.17 -11.53
CA PRO A 196 -14.55 -36.66 -10.15
C PRO A 196 -15.78 -36.96 -9.30
N GLY A 197 -16.83 -37.59 -9.84
CA GLY A 197 -18.06 -37.87 -9.12
C GLY A 197 -18.89 -36.61 -8.89
N CYS A 198 -18.81 -35.66 -9.84
CA CYS A 198 -19.64 -34.47 -9.80
C CYS A 198 -21.11 -34.86 -9.99
N PRO A 199 -22.08 -34.07 -9.48
CA PRO A 199 -23.52 -34.36 -9.66
C PRO A 199 -23.95 -34.54 -11.12
N SER A 200 -23.20 -33.98 -12.08
CA SER A 200 -23.38 -34.18 -13.52
C SER A 200 -22.97 -35.57 -14.03
N ASP A 201 -22.08 -36.26 -13.32
CA ASP A 201 -21.45 -37.52 -13.76
C ASP A 201 -22.42 -38.72 -13.65
N GLU A 202 -23.45 -38.62 -12.82
CA GLU A 202 -24.53 -39.61 -12.69
C GLU A 202 -25.75 -39.28 -13.56
N SER A 203 -25.79 -38.07 -14.13
CA SER A 203 -26.86 -37.61 -15.03
C SER A 203 -26.49 -37.87 -16.50
N ARG A 204 -27.48 -37.89 -17.41
CA ARG A 204 -27.21 -37.97 -18.86
C ARG A 204 -26.40 -36.74 -19.27
N ASP A 205 -25.09 -36.93 -19.41
CA ASP A 205 -24.17 -35.90 -19.86
C ASP A 205 -24.54 -35.44 -21.28
N TRP A 206 -25.21 -34.30 -21.35
CA TRP A 206 -25.63 -33.67 -22.60
C TRP A 206 -24.45 -33.07 -23.38
N THR A 207 -23.28 -32.92 -22.74
CA THR A 207 -22.02 -32.53 -23.39
C THR A 207 -21.25 -33.72 -23.96
N MET A 208 -21.70 -34.96 -23.75
CA MET A 208 -21.02 -36.20 -24.21
C MET A 208 -19.51 -36.24 -23.89
N GLY A 209 -19.11 -35.74 -22.72
CA GLY A 209 -17.73 -35.68 -22.26
C GLY A 209 -16.87 -34.60 -22.94
N LEU A 210 -17.48 -33.69 -23.71
CA LEU A 210 -16.78 -32.58 -24.38
C LEU A 210 -16.52 -31.38 -23.45
N GLY A 211 -17.15 -31.33 -22.27
CA GLY A 211 -17.01 -30.22 -21.33
C GLY A 211 -17.79 -28.98 -21.75
N LEU A 212 -17.62 -27.88 -21.02
CA LEU A 212 -18.16 -26.57 -21.42
C LEU A 212 -17.51 -26.13 -22.75
N PRO A 213 -18.25 -25.48 -23.66
CA PRO A 213 -17.68 -24.92 -24.89
C PRO A 213 -16.48 -24.02 -24.59
N ASN A 214 -15.48 -24.04 -25.47
CA ASN A 214 -14.30 -23.16 -25.36
C ASN A 214 -14.70 -21.68 -25.20
N ASP A 215 -15.79 -21.25 -25.81
CA ASP A 215 -16.34 -19.89 -25.73
C ASP A 215 -16.71 -19.46 -24.29
N ILE A 216 -17.09 -20.39 -23.41
CA ILE A 216 -17.35 -20.08 -21.99
C ILE A 216 -16.03 -20.01 -21.21
N ALA A 217 -15.07 -20.86 -21.53
CA ALA A 217 -13.75 -20.86 -20.90
C ALA A 217 -12.91 -19.63 -21.30
N GLU A 218 -13.16 -19.07 -22.49
CA GLU A 218 -12.53 -17.83 -22.97
C GLU A 218 -12.77 -16.65 -22.00
N ASN A 219 -13.94 -16.58 -21.37
CA ASN A 219 -14.25 -15.55 -20.39
C ASN A 219 -13.35 -15.58 -19.14
N PHE A 220 -12.74 -16.72 -18.84
CA PHE A 220 -11.85 -16.89 -17.68
C PHE A 220 -10.37 -16.90 -18.09
N HIS A 221 -10.08 -16.59 -19.36
CA HIS A 221 -8.72 -16.64 -19.87
C HIS A 221 -7.91 -15.42 -19.39
N PRO A 222 -6.68 -15.64 -18.89
CA PRO A 222 -5.77 -14.55 -18.58
C PRO A 222 -5.49 -13.67 -19.81
N ASN A 223 -5.27 -12.38 -19.59
CA ASN A 223 -4.80 -11.47 -20.64
C ASN A 223 -3.26 -11.43 -20.67
N GLU A 224 -2.66 -10.46 -21.37
CA GLU A 224 -1.20 -10.32 -21.45
C GLU A 224 -0.54 -10.16 -20.06
N ASN A 225 -1.11 -9.32 -19.19
CA ASN A 225 -0.65 -9.16 -17.81
C ASN A 225 -0.84 -10.45 -17.01
N GLY A 226 -2.00 -11.11 -17.13
CA GLY A 226 -2.26 -12.39 -16.48
C GLY A 226 -1.26 -13.47 -16.87
N HIS A 227 -0.93 -13.58 -18.14
CA HIS A 227 0.10 -14.50 -18.62
C HIS A 227 1.49 -14.14 -18.10
N LEU A 228 1.84 -12.86 -18.06
CA LEU A 228 3.12 -12.39 -17.51
C LEU A 228 3.23 -12.74 -16.02
N THR A 229 2.16 -12.50 -15.25
CA THR A 229 2.07 -12.85 -13.83
C THR A 229 2.21 -14.36 -13.63
N MET A 230 1.40 -15.16 -14.33
CA MET A 230 1.47 -16.63 -14.26
C MET A 230 2.86 -17.15 -14.62
N ALA A 231 3.49 -16.60 -15.66
CA ALA A 231 4.85 -16.98 -16.04
C ALA A 231 5.86 -16.61 -14.94
N SER A 232 5.72 -15.44 -14.32
CA SER A 232 6.60 -14.98 -13.25
C SER A 232 6.54 -15.90 -12.03
N PHE A 233 5.34 -16.23 -11.56
CA PHE A 233 5.13 -17.17 -10.46
C PHE A 233 5.60 -18.59 -10.80
N ALA A 234 5.35 -19.06 -12.02
CA ALA A 234 5.85 -20.36 -12.47
C ALA A 234 7.37 -20.42 -12.49
N MET A 235 8.02 -19.35 -12.93
CA MET A 235 9.48 -19.26 -13.02
C MET A 235 10.12 -19.17 -11.63
N ALA A 236 9.53 -18.39 -10.71
CA ALA A 236 9.99 -18.32 -9.32
C ALA A 236 9.95 -19.72 -8.66
N GLU A 237 8.82 -20.41 -8.75
CA GLU A 237 8.68 -21.77 -8.21
C GLU A 237 9.65 -22.75 -8.90
N ALA A 238 9.85 -22.63 -10.22
CA ALA A 238 10.82 -23.45 -10.92
C ALA A 238 12.26 -23.21 -10.45
N MET A 239 12.61 -21.97 -10.11
CA MET A 239 13.93 -21.62 -9.56
C MET A 239 14.11 -22.21 -8.16
N ASP A 240 13.09 -22.16 -7.32
CA ASP A 240 13.10 -22.77 -5.98
C ASP A 240 13.24 -24.30 -6.05
N LEU A 241 12.48 -24.95 -6.92
CA LEU A 241 12.63 -26.40 -7.13
C LEU A 241 14.00 -26.75 -7.72
N ARG A 242 14.57 -25.88 -8.55
CA ARG A 242 15.91 -26.08 -9.12
C ARG A 242 16.99 -25.95 -8.06
N SER A 243 16.85 -25.00 -7.13
CA SER A 243 17.81 -24.79 -6.04
C SER A 243 17.89 -26.04 -5.16
N LEU A 244 16.75 -26.68 -4.86
CA LEU A 244 16.69 -27.98 -4.17
C LEU A 244 17.43 -29.10 -4.89
N VAL A 245 17.33 -29.17 -6.22
CA VAL A 245 18.08 -30.17 -7.02
C VAL A 245 19.59 -29.89 -7.01
N LEU A 246 19.97 -28.61 -7.01
CA LEU A 246 21.36 -28.18 -7.03
C LEU A 246 22.01 -28.14 -5.63
N GLY A 247 21.23 -28.21 -4.56
CA GLY A 247 21.71 -28.07 -3.18
C GLY A 247 22.23 -26.66 -2.89
N ILE A 248 21.67 -25.65 -3.54
CA ILE A 248 21.97 -24.23 -3.30
C ILE A 248 20.74 -23.54 -2.71
N ASP A 249 20.94 -22.46 -1.99
CA ASP A 249 19.81 -21.65 -1.51
C ASP A 249 19.13 -20.95 -2.70
N PRO A 250 17.78 -20.91 -2.72
CA PRO A 250 17.06 -20.17 -3.75
C PRO A 250 17.40 -18.67 -3.65
N PRO A 251 17.47 -17.95 -4.78
CA PRO A 251 17.60 -16.50 -4.75
C PRO A 251 16.31 -15.91 -4.18
N SER A 252 16.35 -15.47 -2.92
CA SER A 252 15.26 -14.73 -2.29
C SER A 252 15.33 -13.25 -2.66
N CYS A 253 14.18 -12.67 -3.03
CA CYS A 253 13.97 -11.24 -2.90
C CYS A 253 13.62 -11.00 -1.42
N GLU A 254 14.61 -10.79 -0.55
CA GLU A 254 14.32 -10.28 0.79
C GLU A 254 13.66 -8.92 0.64
N VAL A 255 12.39 -8.74 1.02
CA VAL A 255 11.80 -7.41 1.09
C VAL A 255 12.38 -6.73 2.33
N LYS A 256 13.41 -5.89 2.15
CA LYS A 256 14.02 -5.12 3.27
C LYS A 256 13.22 -3.87 3.66
N ASP A 257 12.10 -3.60 2.99
CA ASP A 257 11.25 -2.48 3.34
C ASP A 257 10.68 -2.64 4.75
N GLN A 258 10.85 -1.60 5.56
CA GLN A 258 10.49 -1.62 6.97
C GLN A 258 9.87 -0.28 7.33
N PHE A 259 8.61 -0.28 7.74
CA PHE A 259 7.96 0.89 8.35
C PHE A 259 7.86 0.68 9.86
N LYS A 260 8.47 1.58 10.64
CA LYS A 260 8.54 1.45 12.10
C LYS A 260 8.26 2.80 12.77
N CYS A 261 7.34 2.80 13.75
CA CYS A 261 7.10 3.96 14.61
C CYS A 261 7.91 3.82 15.90
N TRP A 262 8.49 4.92 16.39
CA TRP A 262 9.32 4.85 17.60
C TRP A 262 8.52 4.61 18.89
N SER A 263 7.24 4.94 18.87
CA SER A 263 6.28 4.61 19.93
C SER A 263 6.29 3.13 20.30
N ASP A 264 6.57 2.24 19.33
CA ASP A 264 6.55 0.79 19.51
C ASP A 264 7.75 0.30 20.35
N ASP A 265 8.83 1.08 20.39
CA ASP A 265 10.05 0.78 21.16
C ASP A 265 10.03 1.40 22.57
N ASN A 266 8.86 1.83 23.08
CA ASN A 266 8.73 2.58 24.33
C ASN A 266 9.56 3.88 24.38
N TRP A 267 9.80 4.52 23.22
CA TRP A 267 10.41 5.86 23.23
C TRP A 267 9.52 6.87 23.97
N LYS A 268 10.15 7.59 24.90
CA LYS A 268 9.50 8.59 25.76
C LYS A 268 9.75 10.03 25.30
N ILE A 269 10.26 10.19 24.09
CA ILE A 269 10.66 11.46 23.51
C ILE A 269 9.61 11.84 22.46
N TYR A 270 9.21 13.11 22.40
CA TYR A 270 8.18 13.55 21.46
C TYR A 270 8.36 15.02 21.06
N THR A 271 7.82 15.35 19.89
CA THR A 271 7.70 16.70 19.33
C THR A 271 6.29 16.91 18.76
N SER A 272 5.92 18.15 18.45
CA SER A 272 4.63 18.46 17.84
C SER A 272 4.60 18.18 16.33
N ALA A 273 3.50 17.58 15.85
CA ALA A 273 3.32 17.32 14.42
C ALA A 273 3.37 18.59 13.56
N GLU A 274 2.85 19.71 14.07
CA GLU A 274 2.86 21.00 13.37
C GLU A 274 4.29 21.43 12.97
N ARG A 275 5.27 21.16 13.84
CA ARG A 275 6.67 21.50 13.58
C ARG A 275 7.28 20.59 12.54
N LEU A 276 7.00 19.28 12.62
CA LEU A 276 7.43 18.33 11.60
C LEU A 276 6.85 18.68 10.22
N ASP A 277 5.56 19.00 10.15
CA ASP A 277 4.84 19.38 8.92
C ASP A 277 5.42 20.66 8.29
N LYS A 278 5.96 21.56 9.12
CA LYS A 278 6.59 22.80 8.63
C LYS A 278 7.96 22.58 8.00
N HIS A 279 8.66 21.51 8.40
CA HIS A 279 10.08 21.34 8.09
C HIS A 279 10.37 20.20 7.11
N TYR A 280 9.55 19.16 7.02
CA TYR A 280 9.88 17.99 6.19
C TYR A 280 10.06 18.33 4.69
N GLU A 281 9.24 19.22 4.13
CA GLU A 281 9.39 19.66 2.73
C GLU A 281 10.66 20.49 2.54
N ASP A 282 10.96 21.38 3.49
CA ASP A 282 12.18 22.21 3.47
C ASP A 282 13.42 21.32 3.54
N PHE A 283 13.39 20.31 4.41
CA PHE A 283 14.46 19.33 4.54
C PHE A 283 14.72 18.62 3.21
N CYS A 284 13.69 17.99 2.63
CA CYS A 284 13.84 17.25 1.38
C CYS A 284 14.27 18.12 0.18
N LYS A 285 13.79 19.36 0.10
CA LYS A 285 14.15 20.26 -1.03
C LYS A 285 15.57 20.83 -0.92
N ASN A 286 16.13 20.88 0.29
CA ASN A 286 17.41 21.54 0.57
C ASN A 286 18.48 20.55 1.10
N ILE A 287 18.44 19.29 0.65
CA ILE A 287 19.50 18.33 0.97
C ILE A 287 20.77 18.66 0.17
N GLU A 288 21.88 18.84 0.87
CA GLU A 288 23.20 19.02 0.26
C GLU A 288 23.78 17.66 -0.13
N GLN A 289 23.50 17.21 -1.36
CA GLN A 289 23.98 15.92 -1.87
C GLN A 289 25.49 15.97 -2.17
N PRO A 290 26.28 15.01 -1.66
CA PRO A 290 27.67 14.86 -2.06
C PRO A 290 27.76 14.31 -3.50
N ASP A 291 28.61 14.93 -4.31
CA ASP A 291 28.70 14.69 -5.75
C ASP A 291 29.05 13.23 -6.09
N HIS A 292 28.10 12.51 -6.69
CA HIS A 292 28.19 11.10 -7.11
C HIS A 292 28.74 10.10 -6.07
N LYS A 293 28.59 10.40 -4.77
CA LYS A 293 29.00 9.48 -3.70
C LYS A 293 27.88 8.47 -3.45
N LYS A 294 28.22 7.20 -3.23
CA LYS A 294 27.26 6.18 -2.81
C LYS A 294 27.16 6.09 -1.29
N GLY A 295 26.01 5.64 -0.77
CA GLY A 295 25.83 5.32 0.64
C GLY A 295 26.03 6.50 1.60
N TRP A 296 25.72 7.73 1.16
CA TRP A 296 25.86 8.89 2.02
C TRP A 296 24.68 9.03 2.98
N VAL A 297 24.94 9.79 4.03
CA VAL A 297 23.98 10.12 5.09
C VAL A 297 23.93 11.63 5.19
N TYR A 298 22.72 12.18 5.31
CA TYR A 298 22.49 13.58 5.58
C TYR A 298 21.47 13.70 6.70
N TYR A 299 21.69 14.65 7.60
CA TYR A 299 20.76 14.96 8.66
C TYR A 299 20.75 16.47 8.90
N LYS A 300 19.65 16.96 9.44
CA LYS A 300 19.50 18.36 9.84
C LYS A 300 18.62 18.42 11.08
N VAL A 301 19.08 19.18 12.06
CA VAL A 301 18.33 19.47 13.28
C VAL A 301 17.55 20.77 13.07
N TYR A 302 16.34 20.81 13.61
CA TYR A 302 15.46 21.97 13.56
C TYR A 302 14.95 22.31 14.96
N ASP A 303 14.62 23.59 15.16
CA ASP A 303 14.16 24.14 16.44
C ASP A 303 15.13 23.81 17.60
N GLU A 304 16.43 23.97 17.33
CA GLU A 304 17.52 23.75 18.29
C GLU A 304 17.30 24.50 19.61
N ASP A 305 17.69 23.87 20.72
CA ASP A 305 17.56 24.36 22.10
C ASP A 305 16.09 24.51 22.59
N THR A 306 15.12 23.92 21.89
CA THR A 306 13.69 24.02 22.25
C THR A 306 13.06 22.65 22.55
N PRO A 307 11.92 22.59 23.29
CA PRO A 307 11.18 21.34 23.51
C PRO A 307 10.76 20.60 22.24
N ASP A 308 10.56 21.30 21.13
CA ASP A 308 10.22 20.67 19.84
C ASP A 308 11.43 20.30 18.98
N GLU A 309 12.65 20.37 19.50
CA GLU A 309 13.87 20.01 18.75
C GLU A 309 13.76 18.60 18.14
N HIS A 310 14.07 18.50 16.86
CA HIS A 310 13.95 17.26 16.09
C HIS A 310 14.97 17.19 14.95
N GLU A 311 15.32 15.97 14.60
CA GLU A 311 16.21 15.64 13.50
C GLU A 311 15.42 14.95 12.37
N PHE A 312 15.64 15.42 11.14
CA PHE A 312 15.35 14.65 9.94
C PHE A 312 16.65 14.06 9.41
N ARG A 313 16.62 12.78 9.06
CA ARG A 313 17.78 12.04 8.56
C ARG A 313 17.41 11.17 7.38
N ILE A 314 18.30 11.15 6.39
CA ILE A 314 18.28 10.21 5.26
C ILE A 314 19.59 9.43 5.24
N SER A 315 19.51 8.13 4.97
CA SER A 315 20.66 7.27 4.72
C SER A 315 20.41 6.44 3.47
N LEU A 316 21.35 6.47 2.53
CA LEU A 316 21.31 5.65 1.32
C LEU A 316 22.12 4.36 1.50
N SER A 317 21.77 3.32 0.75
CA SER A 317 22.57 2.11 0.68
C SER A 317 23.86 2.33 -0.12
N ASN A 318 24.81 1.42 0.02
CA ASN A 318 26.11 1.48 -0.65
C ASN A 318 26.04 1.39 -2.17
N ASP A 319 24.88 1.06 -2.73
CA ASP A 319 24.68 0.86 -4.16
C ASP A 319 24.05 2.07 -4.85
N VAL A 320 23.44 2.98 -4.08
CA VAL A 320 22.68 4.13 -4.58
C VAL A 320 23.44 5.44 -4.34
N ALA A 321 23.51 6.26 -5.38
CA ALA A 321 24.08 7.62 -5.33
C ALA A 321 23.01 8.70 -5.48
N ASP A 322 21.95 8.41 -6.22
CA ASP A 322 20.91 9.37 -6.61
C ASP A 322 19.87 9.55 -5.50
N TYR A 323 19.30 10.75 -5.45
CA TYR A 323 18.30 11.14 -4.45
C TYR A 323 17.01 11.57 -5.14
N ASP A 324 15.89 11.04 -4.65
CA ASP A 324 14.55 11.42 -5.09
C ASP A 324 13.86 12.31 -4.03
N VAL A 325 13.67 13.59 -4.40
CA VAL A 325 12.99 14.60 -3.58
C VAL A 325 11.54 14.21 -3.30
N ASN A 326 10.81 13.71 -4.30
CA ASN A 326 9.40 13.35 -4.16
C ASN A 326 9.24 12.12 -3.27
N GLN A 327 10.14 11.15 -3.40
CA GLN A 327 10.16 9.98 -2.52
C GLN A 327 10.42 10.41 -1.06
N CYS A 328 11.34 11.34 -0.82
CA CYS A 328 11.60 11.88 0.51
C CYS A 328 10.37 12.54 1.14
N ILE A 329 9.70 13.40 0.37
CA ILE A 329 8.48 14.11 0.81
C ILE A 329 7.38 13.10 1.16
N ASP A 330 7.12 12.11 0.30
CA ASP A 330 6.13 11.06 0.56
C ASP A 330 6.48 10.23 1.81
N SER A 331 7.74 9.87 1.97
CA SER A 331 8.21 9.05 3.10
C SER A 331 8.04 9.77 4.44
N PHE A 332 8.46 11.04 4.55
CA PHE A 332 8.29 11.80 5.80
C PHE A 332 6.84 12.12 6.07
N LYS A 333 6.05 12.46 5.04
CA LYS A 333 4.61 12.67 5.20
C LYS A 333 3.93 11.43 5.77
N LYS A 334 4.27 10.23 5.30
CA LYS A 334 3.78 8.97 5.85
C LYS A 334 4.23 8.76 7.30
N LEU A 335 5.51 9.00 7.62
CA LEU A 335 6.00 8.87 8.99
C LEU A 335 5.27 9.80 9.97
N ILE A 336 5.07 11.06 9.61
CA ILE A 336 4.43 12.07 10.47
C ILE A 336 2.94 11.76 10.68
N HIS A 337 2.24 11.35 9.62
CA HIS A 337 0.77 11.19 9.69
C HIS A 337 0.29 9.79 10.05
N ASN A 338 1.14 8.76 9.97
CA ASN A 338 0.73 7.39 10.31
C ASN A 338 1.26 6.91 11.67
N CYS A 339 2.31 7.53 12.23
CA CYS A 339 2.75 7.25 13.59
C CYS A 339 2.03 8.13 14.63
N ASP A 340 1.77 7.60 15.82
CA ASP A 340 1.16 8.31 16.97
C ASP A 340 -0.11 9.12 16.62
N THR A 341 -1.07 8.52 15.93
CA THR A 341 -2.29 9.22 15.46
C THR A 341 -3.34 9.46 16.54
N ASN A 342 -3.29 8.74 17.66
CA ASN A 342 -4.34 8.75 18.69
C ASN A 342 -4.11 9.77 19.82
N ARG A 343 -3.12 10.68 19.71
CA ARG A 343 -2.77 11.63 20.77
C ARG A 343 -3.50 12.97 20.60
N ARG A 344 -4.09 13.50 21.68
CA ARG A 344 -4.93 14.72 21.66
C ARG A 344 -4.25 15.97 21.08
N LEU A 345 -3.00 16.24 21.47
CA LEU A 345 -2.20 17.36 20.92
C LEU A 345 -1.36 16.93 19.70
N ASN A 346 -1.65 15.77 19.11
CA ASN A 346 -0.95 15.23 17.94
C ASN A 346 0.59 15.14 18.13
N TRP A 347 1.04 14.77 19.34
CA TRP A 347 2.45 14.54 19.63
C TRP A 347 3.00 13.37 18.80
N LYS A 348 4.25 13.49 18.34
CA LYS A 348 4.93 12.49 17.53
C LYS A 348 6.22 12.06 18.20
N THR A 349 6.40 10.75 18.35
CA THR A 349 7.68 10.14 18.78
C THR A 349 8.64 9.95 17.61
N GLY A 350 8.14 10.08 16.38
CA GLY A 350 8.89 9.89 15.16
C GLY A 350 8.81 8.46 14.63
N GLY A 351 9.68 8.13 13.68
CA GLY A 351 9.78 6.80 13.12
C GLY A 351 10.85 6.66 12.05
N LYS A 352 10.95 5.45 11.51
CA LYS A 352 11.86 5.05 10.45
C LYS A 352 11.10 4.35 9.33
N TYR A 353 11.41 4.73 8.10
CA TYR A 353 10.91 4.06 6.91
C TYR A 353 12.07 3.68 5.98
N VAL A 354 12.28 2.38 5.83
CA VAL A 354 13.18 1.77 4.86
C VAL A 354 12.39 1.41 3.61
N ARG A 355 12.87 1.85 2.44
CA ARG A 355 12.20 1.71 1.13
C ARG A 355 13.14 1.16 0.07
N ASP A 356 12.52 0.66 -1.00
CA ASP A 356 13.15 0.16 -2.23
C ASP A 356 14.22 -0.88 -1.92
N ASP A 357 13.83 -1.90 -1.15
CA ASP A 357 14.69 -3.00 -0.72
C ASP A 357 15.94 -2.53 0.05
N GLY A 358 15.73 -1.56 0.94
CA GLY A 358 16.82 -1.04 1.78
C GLY A 358 17.71 -0.01 1.10
N ALA A 359 17.36 0.43 -0.11
CA ALA A 359 18.08 1.48 -0.82
C ALA A 359 18.02 2.83 -0.09
N TYR A 360 16.88 3.16 0.51
CA TYR A 360 16.66 4.43 1.21
C TYR A 360 16.14 4.19 2.61
N THR A 361 16.73 4.90 3.58
CA THR A 361 16.24 4.95 4.95
C THR A 361 15.93 6.39 5.32
N TYR A 362 14.68 6.65 5.64
CA TYR A 362 14.18 7.94 6.14
C TYR A 362 13.88 7.82 7.62
N GLU A 363 14.38 8.76 8.42
CA GLU A 363 14.20 8.76 9.86
C GLU A 363 13.86 10.18 10.35
N VAL A 364 12.85 10.26 11.21
CA VAL A 364 12.49 11.49 11.92
C VAL A 364 12.46 11.18 13.40
N SER A 365 13.22 11.92 14.19
CA SER A 365 13.45 11.63 15.60
C SER A 365 13.47 12.93 16.40
N PRO A 366 12.58 13.11 17.39
CA PRO A 366 12.74 14.15 18.41
C PRO A 366 14.02 13.90 19.20
N THR A 367 14.73 14.96 19.58
CA THR A 367 16.04 14.86 20.24
C THR A 367 15.97 15.20 21.74
N ARG A 368 14.95 15.94 22.17
CA ARG A 368 14.82 16.43 23.54
C ARG A 368 14.25 15.40 24.51
N TYR A 369 15.12 14.78 25.30
CA TYR A 369 14.80 13.65 26.20
C TYR A 369 14.15 14.03 27.55
N ASN A 370 14.16 15.30 27.92
CA ASN A 370 13.74 15.81 29.24
C ASN A 370 12.35 16.49 29.19
N ARG A 371 11.37 15.88 28.51
CA ARG A 371 9.98 16.37 28.47
C ARG A 371 9.07 15.62 29.45
N PRO A 372 7.94 16.20 29.89
CA PRO A 372 6.96 15.50 30.71
C PRO A 372 6.52 14.18 30.07
N TRP A 373 6.52 13.09 30.83
CA TRP A 373 6.01 11.79 30.39
C TRP A 373 5.01 11.23 31.41
N PRO A 374 3.79 10.81 30.99
CA PRO A 374 3.26 10.81 29.62
C PRO A 374 3.10 12.22 29.04
N PRO A 375 3.08 12.38 27.70
CA PRO A 375 2.90 13.68 27.07
C PRO A 375 1.60 14.33 27.54
N PRO A 376 1.57 15.67 27.72
CA PRO A 376 0.38 16.36 28.18
C PRO A 376 -0.76 16.19 27.16
N GLU A 377 -1.97 15.92 27.65
CA GLU A 377 -3.17 15.81 26.81
C GLU A 377 -3.75 17.16 26.40
N TYR A 378 -3.41 18.22 27.15
CA TYR A 378 -3.88 19.58 26.95
C TYR A 378 -2.75 20.55 27.25
N ALA A 379 -2.76 21.68 26.56
CA ALA A 379 -1.84 22.76 26.88
C ALA A 379 -2.15 23.29 28.29
N GLN A 380 -1.12 23.48 29.09
CA GLN A 380 -1.23 23.83 30.50
C GLN A 380 -0.31 24.98 30.84
N GLY A 381 -0.66 25.80 31.83
CA GLY A 381 0.16 26.92 32.23
C GLY A 381 -0.36 27.67 33.44
N THR A 382 0.46 28.59 33.94
CA THR A 382 0.06 29.56 34.95
C THR A 382 0.36 30.97 34.50
N CYS A 383 -0.33 31.94 35.09
CA CYS A 383 -0.01 33.33 34.88
C CYS A 383 -0.23 34.16 36.15
N LYS A 384 0.76 34.98 36.49
CA LYS A 384 0.74 35.91 37.63
C LYS A 384 1.17 37.30 37.17
N GLY A 385 0.41 38.32 37.57
CA GLY A 385 0.72 39.72 37.30
C GLY A 385 0.86 40.55 38.57
N TRP A 386 1.82 41.47 38.59
CA TRP A 386 2.09 42.38 39.71
C TRP A 386 2.14 43.83 39.23
N TYR A 387 1.43 44.71 39.95
CA TYR A 387 1.41 46.14 39.68
C TYR A 387 2.60 46.86 40.32
N HIS A 388 3.32 47.66 39.53
CA HIS A 388 4.47 48.47 39.97
C HIS A 388 4.28 49.98 39.74
N PHE A 389 3.05 50.48 39.84
CA PHE A 389 2.65 51.89 39.65
C PHE A 389 2.78 52.41 38.21
N SER A 390 3.95 52.29 37.60
CA SER A 390 4.28 52.76 36.24
C SER A 390 4.12 51.69 35.16
N HIS A 391 4.19 50.42 35.55
CA HIS A 391 4.10 49.25 34.68
C HIS A 391 3.58 48.06 35.48
N SER A 392 3.26 47.01 34.76
CA SER A 392 2.81 45.74 35.31
C SER A 392 3.79 44.66 34.89
N SER A 393 4.29 43.87 35.83
CA SER A 393 5.17 42.73 35.54
C SER A 393 4.35 41.45 35.51
N TYR A 394 4.68 40.54 34.60
CA TYR A 394 4.00 39.28 34.43
C TYR A 394 5.00 38.14 34.40
N THR A 395 4.63 37.02 35.02
CA THR A 395 5.28 35.72 34.84
C THR A 395 4.23 34.76 34.31
N ILE A 396 4.53 34.14 33.16
CA ILE A 396 3.73 33.09 32.55
C ILE A 396 4.60 31.84 32.45
N GLU A 397 4.05 30.71 32.84
CA GLU A 397 4.68 29.39 32.66
C GLU A 397 3.75 28.53 31.82
N GLY A 398 4.30 27.68 30.97
CA GLY A 398 3.51 26.88 30.05
C GLY A 398 4.15 25.55 29.67
N GLY A 399 3.32 24.59 29.27
CA GLY A 399 3.71 23.30 28.72
C GLY A 399 2.73 22.88 27.62
N GLY A 400 3.25 22.26 26.56
CA GLY A 400 2.45 21.82 25.41
C GLY A 400 2.05 22.91 24.41
N PHE A 401 2.59 24.13 24.52
CA PHE A 401 2.43 25.23 23.54
C PHE A 401 3.63 26.17 23.61
N SER A 402 3.88 27.00 22.57
CA SER A 402 5.04 27.92 22.51
C SER A 402 6.41 27.22 22.72
N THR A 403 6.50 25.98 22.25
CA THR A 403 7.59 25.03 22.53
C THR A 403 8.76 25.09 21.53
N TRP A 404 8.79 26.07 20.61
CA TRP A 404 9.76 26.09 19.50
C TRP A 404 10.34 27.48 19.12
N ASP A 405 9.85 28.57 19.69
CA ASP A 405 10.10 29.93 19.16
C ASP A 405 10.51 30.98 20.18
N PHE A 406 10.82 30.58 21.42
CA PHE A 406 11.09 31.48 22.53
C PHE A 406 9.99 32.56 22.69
N GLY A 407 8.76 32.20 22.35
CA GLY A 407 7.57 33.07 22.38
C GLY A 407 7.54 34.20 21.35
N GLN A 408 8.48 34.28 20.39
CA GLN A 408 8.57 35.41 19.43
C GLN A 408 7.51 35.39 18.33
N LYS A 409 7.07 34.21 17.92
CA LYS A 409 6.09 33.95 16.86
C LYS A 409 4.73 33.47 17.43
N THR A 410 4.68 33.11 18.70
CA THR A 410 3.49 32.63 19.42
C THR A 410 2.98 33.67 20.43
N MET A 411 3.64 33.82 21.58
CA MET A 411 3.21 34.69 22.68
C MET A 411 3.26 36.17 22.33
N ARG A 412 4.38 36.66 21.76
CA ARG A 412 4.59 38.09 21.49
C ARG A 412 3.60 38.67 20.48
N PRO A 413 3.27 38.00 19.35
CA PRO A 413 2.23 38.47 18.45
C PRO A 413 0.85 38.49 19.10
N SER A 414 0.53 37.49 19.92
CA SER A 414 -0.74 37.43 20.65
C SER A 414 -0.90 38.58 21.66
N MET A 415 0.18 38.92 22.37
CA MET A 415 0.25 40.07 23.27
C MET A 415 0.09 41.40 22.52
N ASN A 416 0.85 41.57 21.44
CA ASN A 416 0.76 42.76 20.58
C ASN A 416 -0.64 42.93 19.97
N GLY A 417 -1.29 41.83 19.59
CA GLY A 417 -2.67 41.84 19.10
C GLY A 417 -3.71 42.25 20.15
N CYS A 418 -3.38 42.16 21.45
CA CYS A 418 -4.31 42.51 22.51
C CYS A 418 -4.21 43.97 22.97
N TYR A 419 -3.00 44.43 23.28
CA TYR A 419 -2.76 45.77 23.83
C TYR A 419 -1.82 46.65 22.99
N GLY A 420 -1.40 46.20 21.80
CA GLY A 420 -0.50 46.93 20.92
C GLY A 420 0.97 46.79 21.32
N LEU A 421 1.80 47.73 20.88
CA LEU A 421 3.22 47.79 21.24
C LEU A 421 3.36 48.30 22.68
N GLY A 422 4.29 47.73 23.46
CA GLY A 422 4.50 48.14 24.85
C GLY A 422 5.14 47.08 25.75
N THR A 423 5.38 45.87 25.23
CA THR A 423 6.10 44.82 25.96
C THR A 423 7.57 45.19 26.13
N THR A 424 8.04 45.23 27.37
CA THR A 424 9.45 45.47 27.73
C THR A 424 9.95 44.37 28.67
N ALA A 425 11.26 44.33 28.95
CA ALA A 425 11.88 43.33 29.83
C ALA A 425 11.52 41.88 29.45
N TRP A 426 11.46 41.58 28.15
CA TRP A 426 11.14 40.25 27.64
C TRP A 426 12.24 39.25 27.98
N ASN A 427 11.91 38.23 28.76
CA ASN A 427 12.78 37.10 29.03
C ASN A 427 11.99 35.79 28.88
N PHE A 428 12.39 34.96 27.94
CA PHE A 428 11.77 33.66 27.68
C PHE A 428 12.83 32.57 27.80
N GLU A 429 12.59 31.60 28.67
CA GLU A 429 13.53 30.52 28.97
C GLU A 429 12.78 29.18 28.92
N TYR A 430 13.38 28.18 28.28
CA TYR A 430 12.94 26.79 28.39
C TYR A 430 13.56 26.18 29.64
N TYR A 431 12.79 25.39 30.38
CA TYR A 431 13.31 24.69 31.55
C TYR A 431 14.15 23.49 31.15
N ASP A 432 15.26 23.26 31.86
CA ASP A 432 16.09 22.05 31.69
C ASP A 432 15.33 20.79 32.10
N GLU A 433 14.49 20.86 33.14
CA GLU A 433 13.55 19.81 33.51
C GLU A 433 12.18 20.43 33.73
N PRO A 434 11.09 19.76 33.34
CA PRO A 434 9.77 20.30 33.54
C PRO A 434 9.48 20.47 35.04
N THR A 435 8.65 21.45 35.38
CA THR A 435 8.22 21.64 36.77
C THR A 435 7.38 20.45 37.26
N GLU A 436 7.09 20.36 38.56
CA GLU A 436 6.20 19.31 39.12
C GLU A 436 4.80 19.33 38.46
N GLU A 437 4.36 20.50 38.03
CA GLU A 437 3.11 20.71 37.29
C GLU A 437 3.25 20.45 35.78
N GLY A 438 4.45 20.15 35.29
CA GLY A 438 4.74 19.82 33.90
C GLY A 438 4.91 21.03 32.97
N TYR A 439 5.31 22.19 33.48
CA TYR A 439 5.63 23.34 32.62
C TYR A 439 7.02 23.18 32.00
N GLU A 440 7.13 23.52 30.72
CA GLU A 440 8.34 23.34 29.90
C GLU A 440 9.10 24.67 29.68
N TRP A 441 8.47 25.81 29.97
CA TRP A 441 9.09 27.12 29.83
C TRP A 441 8.50 28.17 30.76
N LYS A 442 9.23 29.28 30.88
CA LYS A 442 8.86 30.48 31.61
C LYS A 442 9.09 31.73 30.78
N LEU A 443 8.15 32.65 30.86
CA LEU A 443 8.18 33.96 30.23
C LEU A 443 7.95 35.03 31.30
N THR A 444 8.89 35.96 31.42
CA THR A 444 8.72 37.19 32.21
C THR A 444 8.79 38.43 31.32
N PHE A 445 7.93 39.42 31.59
CA PHE A 445 7.88 40.67 30.83
C PHE A 445 7.13 41.75 31.59
N ASN A 446 7.25 42.98 31.10
CA ASN A 446 6.52 44.14 31.56
C ASN A 446 5.56 44.66 30.49
N THR A 447 4.42 45.19 30.93
CA THR A 447 3.40 45.81 30.07
C THR A 447 2.98 47.17 30.60
N PRO A 448 2.26 47.98 29.80
CA PRO A 448 1.51 49.11 30.32
C PRO A 448 0.52 48.66 31.41
N VAL A 449 0.19 49.58 32.33
CA VAL A 449 -0.76 49.32 33.42
C VAL A 449 -2.18 49.10 32.90
N PHE A 450 -3.00 48.39 33.69
CA PHE A 450 -4.42 48.11 33.41
C PHE A 450 -4.72 47.23 32.19
N VAL A 451 -3.74 46.47 31.68
CA VAL A 451 -3.97 45.51 30.58
C VAL A 451 -4.48 44.15 31.06
N ARG A 452 -4.38 43.84 32.36
CA ARG A 452 -4.72 42.53 32.93
C ARG A 452 -6.11 42.07 32.55
N SER A 453 -7.13 42.85 32.89
CA SER A 453 -8.55 42.48 32.70
C SER A 453 -8.90 42.27 31.22
N ARG A 454 -8.25 42.99 30.31
CA ARG A 454 -8.52 42.95 28.87
C ARG A 454 -7.79 41.81 28.15
N CYS A 455 -6.58 41.45 28.58
CA CYS A 455 -5.69 40.58 27.82
C CYS A 455 -5.32 39.27 28.50
N PHE A 456 -5.23 39.30 29.82
CA PHE A 456 -4.54 38.28 30.60
C PHE A 456 -5.52 37.53 31.52
N LYS A 457 -6.42 38.24 32.22
CA LYS A 457 -7.46 37.66 33.09
C LYS A 457 -8.48 36.82 32.32
N ASN A 458 -8.79 37.19 31.08
CA ASN A 458 -9.71 36.47 30.20
C ASN A 458 -9.04 35.37 29.37
N ASN A 459 -7.76 35.06 29.64
CA ASN A 459 -6.97 34.05 28.95
C ASN A 459 -6.80 34.31 27.42
N LYS A 460 -7.09 35.53 26.93
CA LYS A 460 -7.10 35.84 25.49
C LYS A 460 -5.73 35.68 24.85
N VAL A 461 -4.70 36.20 25.50
CA VAL A 461 -3.32 36.13 24.98
C VAL A 461 -2.83 34.69 24.90
N VAL A 462 -2.97 33.93 25.98
CA VAL A 462 -2.46 32.55 26.04
C VAL A 462 -3.20 31.65 25.04
N LYS A 463 -4.53 31.80 24.92
CA LYS A 463 -5.32 31.10 23.89
C LYS A 463 -4.83 31.42 22.47
N GLY A 464 -4.51 32.70 22.21
CA GLY A 464 -3.97 33.11 20.91
C GLY A 464 -2.60 32.50 20.59
N ALA A 465 -1.86 32.05 21.61
CA ALA A 465 -0.61 31.31 21.47
C ALA A 465 -0.78 29.78 21.51
N GLY A 466 -2.02 29.27 21.52
CA GLY A 466 -2.33 27.84 21.56
C GLY A 466 -2.35 27.22 22.96
N GLY A 467 -2.28 28.03 24.02
CA GLY A 467 -2.21 27.56 25.40
C GLY A 467 -3.40 27.87 26.29
N TRP A 468 -3.30 27.47 27.56
CA TRP A 468 -4.30 27.75 28.58
C TRP A 468 -3.67 27.98 29.97
N THR A 469 -4.00 29.10 30.65
CA THR A 469 -3.52 29.38 32.02
C THR A 469 -4.64 29.68 33.03
N ASP A 470 -5.90 29.42 32.68
CA ASP A 470 -7.10 29.81 33.46
C ASP A 470 -7.14 31.31 33.85
N GLY A 471 -6.51 32.16 33.03
CA GLY A 471 -6.39 33.60 33.26
C GLY A 471 -5.32 33.98 34.29
N CYS A 472 -4.92 35.25 34.28
CA CYS A 472 -3.83 35.74 35.13
C CYS A 472 -4.29 36.19 36.52
N GLY A 473 -3.71 35.56 37.55
CA GLY A 473 -3.85 35.93 38.96
C GLY A 473 -2.99 37.14 39.35
N GLY A 474 -3.06 37.53 40.63
CA GLY A 474 -2.25 38.63 41.19
C GLY A 474 -3.02 39.93 41.44
N ASN A 475 -2.28 41.01 41.72
CA ASN A 475 -2.82 42.31 42.16
C ASN A 475 -2.72 43.43 41.12
N ASP A 476 -2.35 43.10 39.89
CA ASP A 476 -2.42 44.02 38.74
C ASP A 476 -3.85 44.35 38.29
#